data_AF-A0A2J7QGU2-F1
#
_entry.id   AF-A0A2J7QGU2-F1
#
_cell.length_a   1.000
_cell.length_b   1.000
_cell.length_c   1.000
_cell.angle_alpha   90.00
_cell.angle_beta   90.00
_cell.angle_gamma   90.00
#
_symmetry.space_group_name_H-M   'P 1'
#
loop_
_entity.id
_entity.type
_entity.pdbx_description
1 polymer ?
#
loop_
_entity_poly.entity_id
_entity_poly.type
_entity_poly.pdbx_seq_one_letter_code
_entity_poly.pdbx_strand_id
1 'polypeptide(L)'
;MATPEQKASCVLQFAKHESVICVQRPPCANSIRCWYQRFQTTVCLHKGKSAGLLRVSEESVERVRQSFLRSLKKSVRHASREFEM
;
A
#
# COMPACT_ATOMS: atom_id res chain seq x y z
N MET A 1 -1.08 -17.64 -1.52
CA MET A 1 -1.13 -16.45 -0.63
C MET A 1 -2.13 -16.76 0.49
N ALA A 2 -1.76 -16.60 1.77
CA ALA A 2 -2.70 -16.83 2.87
C ALA A 2 -3.84 -15.81 2.86
N THR A 3 -5.06 -16.26 3.16
CA THR A 3 -6.24 -15.37 3.24
C THR A 3 -6.09 -14.39 4.42
N PRO A 4 -6.80 -13.25 4.39
CA PRO A 4 -6.76 -12.28 5.50
C PRO A 4 -7.14 -12.92 6.85
N GLU A 5 -8.14 -13.81 6.84
CA GLU A 5 -8.61 -14.55 8.01
C GLU A 5 -7.53 -15.51 8.56
N GLN A 6 -6.86 -16.24 7.67
CA GLN A 6 -5.75 -17.11 8.05
C GLN A 6 -4.60 -16.32 8.68
N LYS A 7 -4.27 -15.14 8.13
CA LYS A 7 -3.25 -14.24 8.69
C LYS A 7 -3.64 -13.73 10.06
N ALA A 8 -4.89 -13.29 10.23
CA ALA A 8 -5.40 -12.79 11.51
C ALA A 8 -5.35 -13.89 12.58
N SER A 9 -5.83 -15.09 12.26
CA SER A 9 -5.76 -16.26 13.15
C SER A 9 -4.32 -16.60 13.53
N CYS A 10 -3.39 -16.62 12.56
CA CYS A 10 -1.98 -16.90 12.83
C CYS A 10 -1.32 -15.86 13.75
N VAL A 11 -1.59 -14.57 13.52
CA VAL A 11 -1.04 -13.47 14.32
C VAL A 11 -1.60 -13.49 15.74
N LEU A 12 -2.88 -13.84 15.90
CA LEU A 12 -3.52 -13.96 17.22
C LEU A 12 -2.98 -15.16 18.01
N GLN A 13 -2.78 -16.31 17.36
CA GLN A 13 -2.12 -17.47 17.98
C GLN A 13 -0.67 -17.15 18.37
N PHE A 14 0.06 -16.43 17.52
CA PHE A 14 1.42 -15.99 17.80
C PHE A 14 1.47 -15.01 18.97
N ALA A 15 0.54 -14.05 19.06
CA ALA A 15 0.46 -13.12 20.18
C ALA A 15 0.18 -13.85 21.52
N LYS A 16 -0.58 -14.94 21.48
CA LYS A 16 -0.94 -15.70 22.68
C LYS A 16 0.19 -16.61 23.19
N HIS A 17 0.94 -17.21 22.28
CA HIS A 17 1.93 -18.24 22.62
C HIS A 17 3.39 -17.81 22.43
N GLU A 18 3.61 -16.63 21.83
CA GLU A 18 4.93 -16.06 21.46
C GLU A 18 5.84 -17.02 20.67
N SER A 19 5.26 -18.11 20.14
CA SER A 19 5.97 -19.20 19.49
C SER A 19 5.41 -19.44 18.11
N VAL A 20 6.29 -19.41 17.11
CA VAL A 20 5.97 -19.72 15.71
C VAL A 20 5.56 -21.19 15.55
N ILE A 21 6.11 -22.09 16.37
CA ILE A 21 5.86 -23.53 16.32
C ILE A 21 4.43 -23.86 16.77
N CYS A 22 3.86 -23.04 17.65
CA CYS A 22 2.49 -23.19 18.13
C CYS A 22 1.43 -22.65 17.16
N VAL A 23 1.83 -21.95 16.09
CA VAL A 23 0.90 -21.47 15.06
C VAL A 23 0.60 -22.64 14.12
N GLN A 24 -0.67 -23.03 14.03
CA GLN A 24 -1.05 -24.30 13.40
C GLN A 24 -0.89 -24.30 11.87
N ARG A 25 -0.89 -23.12 11.20
CA ARG A 25 -0.89 -23.02 9.72
C ARG A 25 -0.15 -21.80 9.13
N PRO A 26 1.07 -21.45 9.56
CA PRO A 26 1.79 -20.39 8.90
C PRO A 26 2.41 -20.87 7.58
N PRO A 27 2.23 -20.14 6.47
CA PRO A 27 2.83 -20.54 5.19
C PRO A 27 4.37 -20.49 5.24
N CYS A 28 4.96 -19.70 6.13
CA CYS A 28 6.39 -19.75 6.50
C CYS A 28 6.67 -18.98 7.79
N ALA A 29 7.66 -19.41 8.58
CA ALA A 29 8.04 -18.77 9.85
C ALA A 29 8.36 -17.27 9.72
N ASN A 30 9.06 -16.88 8.65
CA ASN A 30 9.42 -15.49 8.37
C ASN A 30 8.19 -14.62 8.10
N SER A 31 7.12 -15.18 7.53
CA SER A 31 5.89 -14.41 7.27
C SER A 31 5.14 -14.02 8.54
N ILE A 32 5.12 -14.87 9.57
CA ILE A 32 4.41 -14.58 10.83
C ILE A 32 5.06 -13.40 11.55
N ARG A 33 6.39 -13.41 11.68
CA ARG A 33 7.12 -12.32 12.36
C ARG A 33 6.90 -11.00 11.64
N CYS A 34 6.98 -10.99 10.31
CA CYS A 34 6.68 -9.80 9.50
C CYS A 34 5.23 -9.33 9.67
N TRP A 35 4.26 -10.24 9.72
CA TRP A 35 2.85 -9.88 9.93
C TRP A 35 2.59 -9.33 11.33
N TYR A 36 3.17 -9.94 12.35
CA TYR A 36 3.06 -9.50 13.73
C TYR A 36 3.69 -8.12 13.95
N GLN A 37 4.90 -7.89 13.42
CA GLN A 37 5.54 -6.58 13.47
C GLN A 37 4.70 -5.51 12.77
N ARG A 38 4.17 -5.82 11.58
CA ARG A 38 3.29 -4.90 10.84
C ARG A 38 1.97 -4.64 11.57
N PHE A 39 1.44 -5.64 12.28
CA PHE A 39 0.27 -5.48 13.14
C PHE A 39 0.58 -4.57 14.33
N GLN A 40 1.74 -4.70 14.98
CA GLN A 40 2.13 -3.79 16.05
C GLN A 40 2.29 -2.34 15.56
N THR A 41 2.89 -2.14 14.39
CA THR A 41 3.14 -0.78 13.85
C THR A 41 1.90 -0.12 13.28
N THR A 42 1.03 -0.86 12.58
CA THR A 42 -0.05 -0.29 11.75
C THR A 42 -1.44 -0.78 12.16
N VAL A 43 -1.56 -1.73 13.09
CA VAL A 43 -2.83 -2.39 13.50
C VAL A 43 -3.55 -3.06 12.31
N CYS A 44 -2.87 -3.21 11.17
CA CYS A 44 -3.46 -3.67 9.92
C CYS A 44 -2.59 -4.73 9.25
N LEU A 45 -3.21 -5.88 8.99
CA LEU A 45 -2.59 -7.02 8.30
C LEU A 45 -2.80 -6.99 6.77
N HIS A 46 -3.56 -6.01 6.28
CA HIS A 46 -3.75 -5.85 4.85
C HIS A 46 -2.45 -5.39 4.20
N LYS A 47 -2.14 -6.00 3.06
CA LYS A 47 -1.12 -5.45 2.16
C LYS A 47 -1.69 -4.12 1.69
N GLY A 48 -1.07 -3.02 2.13
CA GLY A 48 -1.46 -1.69 1.65
C GLY A 48 -1.43 -1.69 0.12
N LYS A 49 -2.34 -0.92 -0.50
CA LYS A 49 -2.22 -0.65 -1.93
C LYS A 49 -0.83 -0.06 -2.12
N SER A 50 0.00 -0.74 -2.89
CA SER A 50 1.16 -0.10 -3.48
C SER A 50 0.57 1.01 -4.33
N ALA A 51 0.58 2.25 -3.83
CA ALA A 51 0.48 3.39 -4.70
C ALA A 51 1.70 3.24 -5.60
N GLY A 52 1.50 2.68 -6.79
CA GLY A 52 2.55 2.65 -7.79
C GLY A 52 3.10 4.06 -7.83
N LEU A 53 4.43 4.19 -7.69
CA LEU A 53 5.07 5.49 -7.67
C LEU A 53 4.66 6.20 -8.97
N LEU A 54 3.68 7.10 -8.89
CA LEU A 54 3.32 7.93 -10.02
C LEU A 54 4.58 8.75 -10.27
N ARG A 55 5.25 8.50 -11.40
CA ARG A 55 6.50 9.16 -11.82
C ARG A 55 6.28 10.65 -12.13
N VAL A 56 5.26 11.25 -11.57
CA VAL A 56 4.89 12.64 -11.82
C VAL A 56 5.56 13.46 -10.73
N SER A 57 6.53 14.27 -11.15
CA SER A 57 7.13 15.27 -10.26
C SER A 57 6.10 16.31 -9.85
N GLU A 58 6.27 16.88 -8.66
CA GLU A 58 5.42 17.97 -8.16
C GLU A 58 5.43 19.17 -9.11
N GLU A 59 6.57 19.43 -9.77
CA GLU A 59 6.72 20.43 -10.82
C GLU A 59 5.74 20.22 -11.99
N SER A 60 5.61 18.97 -12.48
CA SER A 60 4.68 18.65 -13.57
C SER A 60 3.23 18.85 -13.16
N VAL A 61 2.88 18.55 -11.89
CA VAL A 61 1.55 18.82 -11.35
C VAL A 61 1.27 20.32 -11.32
N GLU A 62 2.21 21.12 -10.84
CA GLU A 62 2.03 22.56 -10.72
C GLU A 62 1.98 23.24 -12.09
N ARG A 63 2.79 22.81 -13.06
CA ARG A 63 2.72 23.29 -14.45
C ARG A 63 1.33 23.09 -15.05
N VAL A 64 0.74 21.92 -14.84
CA VAL A 64 -0.62 21.64 -15.32
C VAL A 64 -1.64 22.52 -14.59
N ARG A 65 -1.54 22.67 -13.27
CA ARG A 65 -2.42 23.58 -12.50
C ARG A 65 -2.38 25.01 -13.03
N GLN A 66 -1.19 25.57 -13.21
CA GLN A 66 -0.99 26.93 -13.72
C GLN A 66 -1.58 27.10 -15.13
N SER A 67 -1.50 26.06 -15.97
CA SER A 67 -2.06 26.11 -17.31
C SER A 67 -3.60 26.19 -17.33
N PHE A 68 -4.29 25.57 -16.37
CA PHE A 68 -5.74 25.69 -16.20
C PHE A 68 -6.13 27.06 -15.62
N LEU A 69 -5.34 27.62 -14.70
CA LEU A 69 -5.54 28.99 -14.21
C LEU A 69 -5.40 30.02 -15.34
N ARG A 70 -4.43 29.82 -16.23
CA ARG A 70 -4.22 30.68 -17.40
C ARG A 70 -5.33 30.55 -18.44
N SER A 71 -5.91 29.36 -18.60
CA SER A 71 -7.03 29.12 -19.52
C SER A 71 -7.99 28.09 -18.95
N LEU A 72 -9.11 28.57 -18.42
CA LEU A 72 -10.20 27.73 -17.92
C LEU A 72 -10.86 26.87 -19.01
N LYS A 73 -10.63 27.18 -20.29
CA LYS A 73 -11.12 26.41 -21.44
C LYS A 73 -10.21 25.24 -21.82
N LYS A 74 -9.07 25.07 -21.15
CA LYS A 74 -8.17 23.96 -21.42
C LYS A 74 -8.89 22.64 -21.14
N SER A 75 -8.85 21.71 -22.10
CA SER A 75 -9.48 20.40 -21.91
C SER A 75 -8.58 19.46 -21.12
N VAL A 76 -9.21 18.57 -20.36
CA VAL A 76 -8.51 17.50 -19.62
C VAL A 76 -7.65 16.65 -20.56
N ARG A 77 -8.11 16.40 -21.77
CA ARG A 77 -7.36 15.65 -22.81
C ARG A 77 -6.02 16.31 -23.15
N HIS A 78 -5.97 17.65 -23.21
CA HIS A 78 -4.72 18.36 -23.47
C HIS A 78 -3.78 18.30 -22.25
N ALA A 79 -4.32 18.43 -21.03
CA ALA A 79 -3.53 18.33 -19.81
C ALA A 79 -2.93 16.92 -19.59
N SER A 80 -3.67 15.85 -19.94
CA SER A 80 -3.15 14.48 -19.84
C SER A 80 -1.89 14.26 -20.68
N ARG A 81 -1.83 14.84 -21.90
CA ARG A 81 -0.65 14.75 -22.78
C ARG A 81 0.59 15.44 -22.19
N GLU A 82 0.42 16.40 -21.29
CA GLU A 82 1.53 17.12 -20.65
C GLU A 82 2.17 16.34 -19.49
N PHE A 83 1.54 15.24 -19.06
CA PHE A 83 2.08 14.28 -18.10
C PHE A 83 2.78 13.09 -18.76
N GLU A 84 2.64 12.89 -20.07
CA GLU A 84 3.17 11.74 -20.82
C GLU A 84 4.54 11.99 -21.48
N MET A 85 5.06 13.22 -21.39
CA MET A 85 6.37 13.63 -21.92
C MET A 85 7.43 13.62 -20.82
#